data_AF-A0A3C0U231-F1
#
_entry.id   AF-A0A3C0U231-F1
#
_cell.length_a   1.000
_cell.length_b   1.000
_cell.length_c   1.000
_cell.angle_alpha   90.00
_cell.angle_beta   90.00
_cell.angle_gamma   90.00
#
_symmetry.space_group_name_H-M   'P 1'
#
loop_
_entity.id
_entity.type
_entity.pdbx_description
1 polymer ?
#
loop_
_entity_poly.entity_id
_entity_poly.type
_entity_poly.pdbx_seq_one_letter_code
_entity_poly.pdbx_strand_id
1 'polypeptide(L)'
;MSSLGWYKENATTTNEVMTKSANELGIYDMSGNVWEWVWDWYGNYHLADNDNPLGAKADVTGRKMRRGGSINSDAVFCRNANRASSVPELRGVDLGFRVVRSVIVAADSENEEPVVAPAANTVPEEEDDDPLLTVEYDEEDGLDVIID
;
A
#
# COMPACT_ATOMS: atom_id res chain seq x y z
N MET A 1 -13.23 2.24 -2.68
CA MET A 1 -12.92 0.90 -3.25
C MET A 1 -13.53 0.69 -4.63
N SER A 2 -14.86 0.69 -4.79
CA SER A 2 -15.55 0.38 -6.06
C SER A 2 -15.16 1.23 -7.29
N SER A 3 -14.60 2.42 -7.09
CA SER A 3 -14.01 3.29 -8.12
C SER A 3 -12.59 2.91 -8.56
N LEU A 4 -11.81 2.26 -7.69
CA LEU A 4 -10.38 1.95 -7.86
C LEU A 4 -10.11 0.49 -8.29
N GLY A 5 -11.11 -0.39 -8.21
CA GLY A 5 -10.86 -1.82 -8.36
C GLY A 5 -12.07 -2.69 -8.70
N TRP A 6 -11.74 -3.87 -9.23
CA TRP A 6 -12.65 -4.96 -9.57
C TRP A 6 -12.51 -6.08 -8.54
N TYR A 7 -13.57 -6.43 -7.84
CA TYR A 7 -13.55 -7.37 -6.72
C TYR A 7 -14.93 -8.06 -6.59
N LYS A 8 -15.07 -8.99 -5.64
CA LYS A 8 -16.17 -9.97 -5.55
C LYS A 8 -17.60 -9.40 -5.55
N GLU A 9 -17.79 -8.15 -5.15
CA GLU A 9 -19.11 -7.48 -5.17
C GLU A 9 -19.43 -6.79 -6.50
N ASN A 10 -18.42 -6.49 -7.34
CA ASN A 10 -18.59 -5.69 -8.56
C ASN A 10 -17.98 -6.30 -9.83
N ALA A 11 -17.44 -7.52 -9.78
CA ALA A 11 -16.88 -8.23 -10.94
C ALA A 11 -17.14 -9.75 -10.87
N THR A 12 -17.47 -10.36 -12.01
CA THR A 12 -17.64 -11.82 -12.19
C THR A 12 -16.54 -12.47 -13.01
N THR A 13 -15.70 -11.66 -13.68
CA THR A 13 -14.56 -12.03 -14.51
C THR A 13 -13.51 -10.93 -14.40
N THR A 14 -12.25 -11.24 -14.73
CA THR A 14 -11.20 -10.23 -14.90
C THR A 14 -11.61 -9.25 -15.99
N ASN A 15 -11.32 -7.97 -15.78
CA ASN A 15 -11.66 -6.90 -16.71
C ASN A 15 -10.40 -6.38 -17.41
N GLU A 16 -10.58 -5.66 -18.51
CA GLU A 16 -9.50 -4.90 -19.13
C GLU A 16 -8.88 -3.93 -18.12
N VAL A 17 -7.54 -3.84 -18.10
CA VAL A 17 -6.81 -2.92 -17.24
C VAL A 17 -7.17 -1.47 -17.57
N MET A 18 -6.94 -0.55 -16.62
CA MET A 18 -7.21 0.90 -16.80
C MET A 18 -8.71 1.26 -16.92
N THR A 19 -9.64 0.32 -16.69
CA THR A 19 -11.10 0.54 -16.67
C THR A 19 -11.65 1.09 -15.34
N LYS A 20 -10.77 1.34 -14.36
CA LYS A 20 -11.04 1.97 -13.06
C LYS A 20 -10.16 3.20 -12.89
N SER A 21 -10.44 4.02 -11.87
CA SER A 21 -9.55 5.13 -11.50
C SER A 21 -8.17 4.61 -11.09
N ALA A 22 -7.11 5.32 -11.47
CA ALA A 22 -5.78 5.11 -10.90
C ALA A 22 -5.72 5.53 -9.43
N ASN A 23 -4.66 5.12 -8.73
CA ASN A 23 -4.23 5.80 -7.51
C ASN A 23 -3.51 7.13 -7.84
N GLU A 24 -3.12 7.87 -6.80
CA GLU A 24 -2.40 9.16 -6.88
C GLU A 24 -1.06 9.10 -7.64
N LEU A 25 -0.48 7.89 -7.81
CA LEU A 25 0.75 7.65 -8.57
C LEU A 25 0.49 7.32 -10.06
N GLY A 26 -0.76 7.42 -10.52
CA GLY A 26 -1.15 7.06 -11.90
C GLY A 26 -1.16 5.55 -12.16
N ILE A 27 -1.14 4.71 -11.11
CA ILE A 27 -1.09 3.25 -11.23
C ILE A 27 -2.49 2.66 -11.09
N TYR A 28 -2.90 1.89 -12.10
CA TYR A 28 -4.22 1.25 -12.22
C TYR A 28 -4.22 -0.18 -11.70
N ASP A 29 -5.41 -0.67 -11.32
CA ASP A 29 -5.70 -2.07 -10.94
C ASP A 29 -4.94 -2.60 -9.69
N MET A 30 -4.33 -1.71 -8.89
CA MET A 30 -3.57 -2.09 -7.67
C MET A 30 -4.41 -2.68 -6.52
N SER A 31 -5.74 -2.64 -6.63
CA SER A 31 -6.71 -2.99 -5.57
C SER A 31 -7.83 -3.88 -6.12
N GLY A 32 -7.48 -4.95 -6.84
CA GLY A 32 -8.40 -5.94 -7.36
C GLY A 32 -7.98 -6.45 -8.73
N ASN A 33 -8.96 -6.84 -9.55
CA ASN A 33 -8.81 -7.49 -10.84
C ASN A 33 -8.08 -8.85 -10.71
N VAL A 34 -6.75 -8.85 -10.60
CA VAL A 34 -5.94 -10.05 -10.33
C VAL A 34 -5.00 -9.84 -9.15
N TRP A 35 -4.78 -10.90 -8.38
CA TRP A 35 -3.70 -10.95 -7.40
C TRP A 35 -2.38 -10.82 -8.14
N GLU A 36 -1.52 -9.91 -7.70
CA GLU A 36 -0.18 -9.77 -8.26
C GLU A 36 0.83 -10.58 -7.45
N TRP A 37 1.59 -11.46 -8.12
CA TRP A 37 2.80 -12.06 -7.55
C TRP A 37 3.87 -11.00 -7.28
N VAL A 38 4.58 -11.14 -6.16
CA VAL A 38 5.73 -10.31 -5.78
C VAL A 38 6.98 -11.18 -5.62
N TRP A 39 8.17 -10.58 -5.70
CA TRP A 39 9.46 -11.27 -5.58
C TRP A 39 9.68 -11.92 -4.20
N ASP A 40 9.14 -11.35 -3.13
CA ASP A 40 9.31 -11.82 -1.75
C ASP A 40 8.83 -13.27 -1.53
N TRP A 41 9.52 -13.98 -0.63
CA TRP A 41 8.92 -15.09 0.10
C TRP A 41 8.09 -14.55 1.27
N TYR A 42 7.03 -15.27 1.62
CA TYR A 42 6.14 -14.88 2.70
C TYR A 42 6.76 -15.18 4.07
N GLY A 43 6.65 -14.20 4.96
CA GLY A 43 7.08 -14.26 6.35
C GLY A 43 6.65 -12.99 7.09
N ASN A 44 6.94 -12.92 8.38
CA ASN A 44 6.65 -11.75 9.20
C ASN A 44 7.40 -10.51 8.66
N TYR A 45 6.96 -9.31 9.04
CA TYR A 45 7.79 -8.13 8.83
C TYR A 45 9.02 -8.19 9.75
N HIS A 46 10.19 -7.88 9.20
CA HIS A 46 11.41 -7.66 9.96
C HIS A 46 11.66 -6.15 10.00
N LEU A 47 12.03 -5.61 11.17
CA LEU A 47 12.15 -4.17 11.42
C LEU A 47 13.59 -3.64 11.31
N ALA A 48 14.54 -4.48 10.88
CA ALA A 48 15.95 -4.12 10.72
C ALA A 48 16.20 -3.50 9.35
N ASP A 49 16.99 -2.41 9.33
CA ASP A 49 17.47 -1.59 8.20
C ASP A 49 16.68 -1.71 6.89
N ASN A 50 15.76 -0.76 6.72
CA ASN A 50 14.64 -0.81 5.78
C ASN A 50 14.97 -0.35 4.34
N ASP A 51 16.24 -0.26 3.97
CA ASP A 51 16.63 0.10 2.60
C ASP A 51 16.56 -1.13 1.68
N ASN A 52 15.64 -1.11 0.72
CA ASN A 52 15.40 -2.17 -0.28
C ASN A 52 15.32 -3.62 0.30
N PRO A 53 14.44 -3.89 1.28
CA PRO A 53 14.33 -5.20 1.92
C PRO A 53 13.89 -6.30 0.94
N LEU A 54 14.61 -7.44 0.94
CA LEU A 54 14.42 -8.53 -0.02
C LEU A 54 13.35 -9.58 0.39
N GLY A 55 12.51 -9.26 1.37
CA GLY A 55 11.51 -10.16 1.93
C GLY A 55 12.09 -11.27 2.81
N ALA A 56 11.29 -12.32 3.07
CA ALA A 56 11.73 -13.48 3.84
C ALA A 56 12.61 -14.44 3.00
N LYS A 57 13.25 -15.40 3.66
CA LYS A 57 13.91 -16.53 2.99
C LYS A 57 12.88 -17.62 2.61
N ALA A 58 13.22 -18.45 1.62
CA ALA A 58 12.33 -19.50 1.10
C ALA A 58 11.99 -20.58 2.13
N ASP A 59 12.94 -20.91 3.00
CA ASP A 59 12.83 -21.91 4.07
C ASP A 59 11.89 -21.50 5.23
N VAL A 60 11.51 -20.22 5.34
CA VAL A 60 10.61 -19.73 6.40
C VAL A 60 9.18 -20.24 6.22
N THR A 61 8.67 -20.32 4.98
CA THR A 61 7.29 -20.81 4.72
C THR A 61 7.09 -21.58 3.42
N GLY A 62 8.09 -21.64 2.51
CA GLY A 62 7.96 -22.23 1.17
C GLY A 62 6.95 -21.51 0.25
N ARG A 63 6.42 -20.35 0.63
CA ARG A 63 5.34 -19.64 -0.08
C ARG A 63 5.78 -18.29 -0.60
N LYS A 64 5.33 -17.93 -1.80
CA LYS A 64 5.58 -16.62 -2.43
C LYS A 64 4.49 -15.61 -2.06
N MET A 65 4.85 -14.33 -2.00
CA MET A 65 3.97 -13.21 -1.65
C MET A 65 3.00 -12.86 -2.79
N ARG A 66 1.75 -12.54 -2.44
CA ARG A 66 0.73 -11.99 -3.35
C ARG A 66 0.09 -10.73 -2.76
N ARG A 67 -0.20 -9.74 -3.61
CA ARG A 67 -0.76 -8.42 -3.24
C ARG A 67 -1.96 -8.02 -4.13
N GLY A 68 -2.68 -6.98 -3.74
CA GLY A 68 -3.74 -6.33 -4.52
C GLY A 68 -5.16 -6.88 -4.36
N GLY A 69 -5.33 -8.16 -3.99
CA GLY A 69 -6.65 -8.80 -4.05
C GLY A 69 -7.01 -9.20 -5.49
N SER A 70 -8.27 -9.59 -5.73
CA SER A 70 -8.74 -10.01 -7.06
C SER A 70 -10.27 -9.95 -7.18
N ILE A 71 -10.80 -10.29 -8.36
CA ILE A 71 -12.24 -10.53 -8.58
C ILE A 71 -12.89 -11.52 -7.59
N ASN A 72 -12.13 -12.46 -7.00
CA ASN A 72 -12.66 -13.43 -6.03
C ASN A 72 -12.55 -12.96 -4.58
N SER A 73 -12.03 -11.75 -4.35
CA SER A 73 -11.68 -11.23 -3.04
C SER A 73 -12.74 -10.25 -2.52
N ASP A 74 -13.11 -10.39 -1.24
CA ASP A 74 -13.87 -9.35 -0.52
C ASP A 74 -13.03 -8.06 -0.38
N ALA A 75 -13.68 -6.89 -0.34
CA ALA A 75 -13.00 -5.59 -0.40
C ALA A 75 -11.87 -5.41 0.63
N VAL A 76 -12.02 -6.01 1.82
CA VAL A 76 -11.03 -5.98 2.91
C VAL A 76 -9.67 -6.60 2.52
N PHE A 77 -9.65 -7.52 1.55
CA PHE A 77 -8.43 -8.16 1.05
C PHE A 77 -7.76 -7.40 -0.10
N CYS A 78 -8.47 -6.47 -0.74
CA CYS A 78 -7.95 -5.64 -1.82
C CYS A 78 -7.22 -4.37 -1.33
N ARG A 79 -7.00 -4.22 -0.02
CA ARG A 79 -6.25 -3.09 0.57
C ARG A 79 -4.74 -3.23 0.31
N ASN A 80 -4.06 -2.11 0.06
CA ASN A 80 -2.60 -2.01 -0.10
C ASN A 80 -1.78 -2.71 1.01
N ALA A 81 -2.22 -2.61 2.27
CA ALA A 81 -1.56 -3.22 3.42
C ALA A 81 -1.76 -4.76 3.52
N ASN A 82 -2.72 -5.32 2.77
CA ASN A 82 -3.01 -6.76 2.84
C ASN A 82 -1.89 -7.58 2.20
N ARG A 83 -1.63 -8.77 2.76
CA ARG A 83 -0.59 -9.71 2.32
C ARG A 83 -1.21 -11.10 2.24
N ALA A 84 -1.19 -11.70 1.06
CA ALA A 84 -1.54 -13.11 0.88
C ALA A 84 -0.29 -13.91 0.49
N SER A 85 -0.38 -15.24 0.57
CA SER A 85 0.68 -16.12 0.12
C SER A 85 0.15 -17.41 -0.48
N SER A 86 0.95 -18.02 -1.35
CA SER A 86 0.58 -19.25 -2.04
C SER A 86 1.84 -20.03 -2.44
N VAL A 87 1.69 -21.30 -2.78
CA VAL A 87 2.80 -22.13 -3.28
C VAL A 87 3.28 -21.58 -4.65
N PRO A 88 4.58 -21.60 -4.97
CA PRO A 88 5.13 -21.01 -6.21
C PRO A 88 4.50 -21.55 -7.51
N GLU A 89 3.93 -22.74 -7.46
CA GLU A 89 3.31 -23.46 -8.57
C GLU A 89 1.87 -23.00 -8.84
N LEU A 90 1.23 -22.24 -7.93
CA LEU A 90 -0.17 -21.82 -8.08
C LEU A 90 -0.36 -20.99 -9.35
N ARG A 91 -1.34 -21.39 -10.17
CA ARG A 91 -1.86 -20.62 -11.30
C ARG A 91 -3.38 -20.48 -11.11
N GLY A 92 -3.95 -19.39 -11.59
CA GLY A 92 -5.38 -19.10 -11.49
C GLY A 92 -5.76 -18.00 -12.47
N VAL A 93 -7.04 -17.93 -12.84
CA VAL A 93 -7.56 -16.88 -13.74
C VAL A 93 -7.51 -15.49 -13.10
N ASP A 94 -7.45 -15.43 -11.78
CA ASP A 94 -7.43 -14.21 -10.97
C ASP A 94 -6.05 -13.92 -10.37
N LEU A 95 -4.97 -14.42 -11.01
CA LEU A 95 -3.60 -14.36 -10.51
C LEU A 95 -2.60 -14.03 -11.64
N GLY A 96 -2.09 -12.81 -11.63
CA GLY A 96 -1.10 -12.29 -12.56
C GLY A 96 0.17 -11.76 -11.86
N PHE A 97 0.81 -10.79 -12.49
CA PHE A 97 1.98 -10.08 -11.96
C PHE A 97 2.14 -8.75 -12.68
N ARG A 98 2.88 -7.81 -12.06
CA ARG A 98 3.28 -6.54 -12.67
C ARG A 98 4.80 -6.50 -12.76
N VAL A 99 5.32 -6.00 -13.88
CA VAL A 99 6.77 -5.85 -14.07
C VAL A 99 7.23 -4.55 -13.45
N VAL A 100 8.31 -4.61 -12.69
CA VAL A 100 9.05 -3.45 -12.17
C VAL A 100 10.47 -3.45 -12.72
N ARG A 101 11.09 -2.28 -12.81
CA ARG A 101 12.47 -2.10 -13.26
C ARG A 101 13.13 -0.99 -12.45
N SER A 102 14.34 -1.23 -11.95
CA SER A 102 15.15 -0.19 -11.32
C SER A 102 15.46 0.95 -12.30
N VAL A 103 15.26 2.19 -11.87
CA VAL A 103 15.78 3.36 -12.58
C VAL A 103 17.29 3.33 -12.46
N ILE A 104 18.00 3.44 -13.60
CA ILE A 104 19.42 3.80 -13.57
C ILE A 104 19.46 5.30 -13.36
N VAL A 105 19.59 5.73 -12.10
CA VAL A 105 19.99 7.10 -11.80
C VAL A 105 21.42 7.22 -12.33
N ALA A 106 21.63 8.10 -13.32
CA ALA A 106 22.98 8.44 -13.74
C ALA A 106 23.68 9.11 -12.55
N ALA A 107 25.00 8.97 -12.45
CA ALA A 107 25.76 9.74 -11.46
C ALA A 107 25.90 11.18 -11.98
N ASP A 108 24.78 11.91 -11.99
CA ASP A 108 24.71 13.30 -12.40
C ASP A 108 25.56 14.14 -11.45
N SER A 109 26.46 14.92 -12.03
CA SER A 109 27.46 15.71 -11.30
C SER A 109 26.81 16.74 -10.39
N GLU A 110 27.38 16.93 -9.19
CA GLU A 110 26.93 17.87 -8.15
C GLU A 110 26.77 19.32 -8.66
N ASN A 111 25.61 19.64 -9.25
CA ASN A 111 25.03 20.98 -9.43
C ASN A 111 23.67 20.92 -10.15
N GLU A 112 22.62 20.51 -9.44
CA GLU A 112 21.29 21.09 -9.65
C GLU A 112 20.87 21.82 -8.36
N GLU A 113 20.61 23.13 -8.48
CA GLU A 113 20.00 23.94 -7.42
C GLU A 113 18.64 23.35 -7.02
N PRO A 114 18.22 23.46 -5.75
CA PRO A 114 17.03 22.78 -5.25
C PRO A 114 15.79 23.19 -6.04
N VAL A 115 15.19 22.22 -6.73
CA VAL A 115 13.95 22.42 -7.51
C VAL A 115 12.83 22.81 -6.55
N VAL A 116 12.54 24.12 -6.50
CA VAL A 116 11.44 24.66 -5.70
C VAL A 116 10.15 24.01 -6.17
N ALA A 117 9.54 23.22 -5.30
CA ALA A 117 8.28 22.55 -5.61
C ALA A 117 7.22 23.58 -6.03
N PRO A 118 6.38 23.29 -7.04
CA PRO A 118 5.28 24.19 -7.40
C PRO A 118 4.41 24.37 -6.15
N ALA A 119 4.13 25.63 -5.81
CA ALA A 119 3.43 25.98 -4.58
C ALA A 119 2.14 25.15 -4.45
N ALA A 120 2.01 24.46 -3.31
CA ALA A 120 0.75 23.80 -2.98
C ALA A 120 -0.37 24.85 -3.02
N ASN A 121 -1.52 24.49 -3.59
CA ASN A 121 -2.72 25.32 -3.47
C ASN A 121 -2.98 25.52 -1.98
N THR A 122 -2.85 26.76 -1.51
CA THR A 122 -3.12 27.13 -0.12
C THR A 122 -4.60 26.85 0.16
N VAL A 123 -4.86 25.83 0.95
CA VAL A 123 -6.09 25.74 1.73
C VAL A 123 -6.16 27.04 2.55
N PRO A 124 -7.31 27.72 2.63
CA PRO A 124 -7.45 28.85 3.53
C PRO A 124 -7.11 28.43 4.96
N GLU A 125 -6.37 29.26 5.67
CA GLU A 125 -6.18 29.08 7.11
C GLU A 125 -7.54 29.37 7.77
N GLU A 126 -8.18 28.34 8.31
CA GLU A 126 -9.25 28.49 9.31
C GLU A 126 -8.57 28.95 10.62
N GLU A 127 -9.12 29.94 11.31
CA GLU A 127 -8.48 30.51 12.51
C GLU A 127 -8.69 29.59 13.73
N ASP A 128 -7.61 28.93 14.18
CA ASP A 128 -7.58 28.12 15.42
C ASP A 128 -7.71 29.03 16.67
N ASP A 129 -8.95 29.30 17.10
CA ASP A 129 -9.27 30.07 18.31
C ASP A 129 -9.89 29.16 19.41
N ASP A 130 -9.10 28.18 19.89
CA ASP A 130 -9.44 27.29 21.02
C ASP A 130 -8.25 27.17 22.02
N PRO A 131 -8.42 27.44 23.34
CA PRO A 131 -7.28 27.76 24.19
C PRO A 131 -6.65 26.58 24.95
N LEU A 132 -5.38 26.30 24.63
CA LEU A 132 -4.34 25.70 25.51
C LEU A 132 -4.80 24.65 26.54
N LEU A 133 -5.01 23.41 26.10
CA LEU A 133 -5.13 22.27 27.02
C LEU A 133 -3.74 21.77 27.48
N THR A 134 -3.28 22.20 28.66
CA THR A 134 -2.06 21.67 29.28
C THR A 134 -2.33 20.33 29.97
N VAL A 135 -1.78 19.24 29.44
CA VAL A 135 -1.86 17.91 30.07
C VAL A 135 -0.73 17.75 31.09
N GLU A 136 -1.07 17.73 32.38
CA GLU A 136 -0.18 17.22 33.42
C GLU A 136 -0.36 15.69 33.55
N TYR A 137 0.72 14.99 33.91
CA TYR A 137 0.74 13.54 34.12
C TYR A 137 0.70 13.26 35.62
N ASP A 138 -0.30 12.49 36.06
CA ASP A 138 -0.34 11.89 37.41
C ASP A 138 -0.18 10.37 37.27
N GLU A 139 0.41 9.71 38.27
CA GLU A 139 0.82 8.30 38.21
C GLU A 139 -0.07 7.33 39.02
N GLU A 140 -1.11 7.80 39.72
CA GLU A 140 -2.04 6.95 40.48
C GLU A 140 -3.44 6.80 39.81
N ASP A 141 -3.94 5.57 39.88
CA ASP A 141 -5.24 5.04 39.40
C ASP A 141 -5.57 5.15 37.89
N GLY A 142 -6.02 4.03 37.31
CA GLY A 142 -6.21 3.88 35.87
C GLY A 142 -7.65 3.62 35.42
N LEU A 143 -7.92 4.01 34.17
CA LEU A 143 -9.15 3.90 33.36
C LEU A 143 -10.22 4.99 33.55
N ASP A 144 -10.68 5.49 32.39
CA ASP A 144 -11.95 6.17 32.09
C ASP A 144 -12.24 7.50 32.85
N VAL A 145 -12.88 8.54 32.28
CA VAL A 145 -13.44 8.84 30.93
C VAL A 145 -13.00 10.29 30.57
N ILE A 146 -13.47 11.05 29.56
CA ILE A 146 -14.69 11.11 28.72
C ILE A 146 -14.30 11.66 27.33
N ILE A 147 -15.17 11.52 26.32
CA ILE A 147 -15.23 12.41 25.14
C ILE A 147 -16.68 12.87 24.99
N ASP A 148 -16.89 14.16 24.74
CA ASP A 148 -18.17 14.79 24.33
C ASP A 148 -17.96 15.40 22.92
#